data_AF-A0A970CP18-F1
#
_entry.id   AF-A0A970CP18-F1
#
_cell.length_a   1.000
_cell.length_b   1.000
_cell.length_c   1.000
_cell.angle_alpha   90.00
_cell.angle_beta   90.00
_cell.angle_gamma   90.00
#
_symmetry.space_group_name_H-M   'P 1'
#
loop_
_entity.id
_entity.type
_entity.pdbx_description
1 polymer ?
#
loop_
_entity_poly.entity_id
_entity_poly.type
_entity_poly.pdbx_seq_one_letter_code
_entity_poly.pdbx_strand_id
1 'polypeptide(L)' 'MAKFNIEIIETLNRVIEVEATDENEALNIIYQKYRNSDIVLSADDYADTSFNIINE' A
#
# COMPACT_ATOMS: atom_id res chain seq x y z
N MET A 1 -35.08 10.02 -4.01
CA MET A 1 -33.86 9.43 -3.41
C MET A 1 -32.67 10.04 -4.13
N ALA A 2 -31.68 10.56 -3.40
CA ALA A 2 -30.48 11.15 -4.00
C ALA A 2 -29.40 10.07 -4.21
N LYS A 3 -28.56 10.23 -5.23
CA LYS A 3 -27.37 9.39 -5.48
C LYS A 3 -26.14 10.15 -5.02
N PHE A 4 -25.18 9.43 -4.43
CA PHE A 4 -23.91 9.97 -3.97
C PHE A 4 -22.79 9.05 -4.44
N ASN A 5 -21.67 9.63 -4.87
CA ASN A 5 -20.45 8.91 -5.17
C ASN A 5 -19.56 8.95 -3.93
N ILE A 6 -19.23 7.78 -3.39
CA ILE A 6 -18.36 7.64 -2.23
C ILE A 6 -17.07 6.96 -2.68
N GLU A 7 -15.94 7.63 -2.50
CA GLU A 7 -14.61 7.06 -2.64
C GLU A 7 -14.23 6.36 -1.34
N ILE A 8 -13.66 5.15 -1.47
CA ILE A 8 -13.13 4.37 -0.36
C ILE A 8 -11.65 4.13 -0.68
N ILE A 9 -10.76 4.54 0.22
CA ILE A 9 -9.32 4.33 0.09
C ILE A 9 -8.86 3.46 1.24
N GLU A 10 -8.28 2.32 0.94
CA GLU A 10 -7.60 1.46 1.90
C GLU A 10 -6.08 1.69 1.84
N THR A 11 -5.44 1.72 3.00
CA THR A 11 -3.98 1.74 3.14
C THR A 11 -3.53 0.42 3.72
N LEU A 12 -2.59 -0.24 3.05
CA LEU A 12 -1.95 -1.47 3.51
C LEU A 12 -0.49 -1.18 3.89
N ASN A 13 -0.01 -1.77 4.99
CA ASN A 13 1.34 -1.57 5.51
C ASN A 13 1.93 -2.87 6.08
N ARG A 14 3.17 -3.19 5.70
CA ARG A 14 3.98 -4.25 6.29
C ARG A 14 5.40 -3.78 6.50
N VAL A 15 5.96 -4.05 7.68
CA VAL A 15 7.39 -3.85 7.97
C VAL A 15 8.15 -5.13 7.59
N ILE A 16 9.20 -4.99 6.80
CA ILE A 16 10.01 -6.10 6.29
C ILE A 16 11.48 -5.83 6.60
N GLU A 17 12.16 -6.81 7.17
CA GLU A 17 13.61 -6.78 7.36
C GLU A 17 14.32 -7.21 6.07
N VAL A 18 15.40 -6.50 5.71
CA VAL A 18 16.21 -6.80 4.53
C VAL A 18 17.68 -6.57 4.86
N GLU A 19 18.53 -7.49 4.41
CA GLU A 19 19.98 -7.32 4.45
C GLU A 19 20.42 -6.54 3.22
N ALA A 20 21.15 -5.44 3.42
CA ALA A 20 21.70 -4.59 2.38
C ALA A 20 22.95 -3.87 2.90
N THR A 21 23.79 -3.40 1.98
CA THR A 21 25.01 -2.66 2.32
C THR A 21 24.74 -1.21 2.72
N ASP A 22 23.66 -0.61 2.21
CA ASP A 22 23.19 0.72 2.56
C ASP A 22 21.67 0.88 2.37
N GLU A 23 21.15 2.04 2.76
CA GLU A 23 19.72 2.37 2.69
C GLU A 23 19.17 2.41 1.25
N ASN A 24 19.97 2.85 0.28
CA ASN A 24 19.54 2.94 -1.12
C ASN A 24 19.41 1.54 -1.72
N GLU A 25 20.35 0.64 -1.41
CA GLU A 25 20.28 -0.75 -1.81
C GLU A 25 19.08 -1.44 -1.16
N ALA A 26 18.83 -1.24 0.14
CA ALA A 26 17.67 -1.78 0.83
C ALA A 26 16.35 -1.37 0.16
N LEU A 27 16.19 -0.07 -0.15
CA LEU A 27 15.01 0.45 -0.84
C LEU A 27 14.88 -0.13 -2.25
N ASN A 28 15.98 -0.24 -3.01
CA ASN A 28 15.95 -0.82 -4.34
C ASN A 28 15.55 -2.30 -4.30
N ILE A 29 16.07 -3.09 -3.36
CA ILE A 29 15.70 -4.51 -3.21
C ILE A 29 14.19 -4.64 -2.96
N ILE A 30 13.63 -3.89 -2.00
CA ILE A 30 12.19 -3.94 -1.70
C ILE A 30 11.35 -3.45 -2.89
N TYR A 31 11.77 -2.37 -3.55
CA TYR A 31 11.09 -1.87 -4.74
C TYR A 31 11.04 -2.92 -5.86
N GLN A 32 12.15 -3.59 -6.16
CA GLN A 32 12.17 -4.64 -7.18
C GLN A 32 11.30 -5.84 -6.78
N LYS A 33 11.39 -6.31 -5.53
CA LYS A 33 10.53 -7.40 -5.02
C LYS A 33 9.04 -7.06 -5.12
N TYR A 34 8.66 -5.83 -4.79
CA TYR A 34 7.27 -5.39 -4.90
C TYR A 34 6.82 -5.30 -6.37
N ARG A 35 7.66 -4.73 -7.26
CA ARG A 35 7.38 -4.65 -8.71
C ARG A 35 7.26 -6.03 -9.37
N ASN A 36 8.05 -6.98 -8.91
CA ASN A 36 8.04 -8.36 -9.40
C ASN A 36 6.96 -9.23 -8.74
N SER A 37 6.16 -8.67 -7.81
CA SER A 37 5.14 -9.39 -7.04
C SER A 37 5.69 -10.49 -6.11
N ASP A 38 6.98 -10.44 -5.76
CA ASP A 38 7.56 -11.30 -4.72
C ASP A 38 7.05 -10.90 -3.32
N ILE A 39 6.68 -9.62 -3.17
CA ILE A 39 5.98 -9.09 -1.99
C ILE A 39 4.61 -8.62 -2.46
N VAL A 40 3.56 -9.18 -1.88
CA VAL A 40 2.17 -8.76 -2.08
C VAL A 40 1.59 -8.39 -0.71
N LEU A 41 1.07 -7.17 -0.60
CA LEU A 41 0.25 -6.77 0.53
C LEU A 41 -1.19 -7.22 0.29
N SER A 42 -1.83 -7.66 1.35
CA SER A 42 -3.17 -8.22 1.34
C SER A 42 -4.01 -7.61 2.46
N ALA A 43 -5.24 -8.11 2.64
CA ALA A 43 -6.11 -7.70 3.74
C ALA A 43 -5.47 -7.90 5.12
N ASP A 44 -4.54 -8.85 5.27
CA ASP A 44 -3.82 -9.06 6.54
C ASP A 44 -2.88 -7.90 6.89
N ASP A 45 -2.53 -7.06 5.92
CA ASP A 45 -1.66 -5.88 6.07
C ASP A 45 -2.46 -4.58 6.23
N TYR A 46 -3.76 -4.70 6.52
CA TYR A 46 -4.65 -3.55 6.66
C TYR A 46 -4.16 -2.57 7.74
N ALA A 47 -4.05 -1.29 7.36
CA ALA A 47 -3.67 -0.21 8.27
C ALA A 47 -4.80 0.79 8.51
N ASP A 48 -5.49 1.24 7.45
CA ASP A 48 -6.51 2.28 7.57
C ASP A 48 -7.51 2.28 6.38
N THR A 49 -8.69 2.85 6.59
CA THR A 49 -9.69 3.13 5.55
C THR A 49 -10.21 4.55 5.70
N SER A 50 -10.27 5.28 4.58
CA SER A 50 -10.93 6.59 4.51
C SER A 50 -12.11 6.59 3.54
N PHE A 51 -13.10 7.43 3.83
CA PHE A 51 -14.34 7.56 3.06
C PHE A 51 -14.56 9.02 2.69
N ASN A 52 -14.61 9.31 1.39
CA ASN A 52 -14.77 10.67 0.87
C ASN A 52 -16.02 10.76 -0.01
N ILE A 53 -16.81 11.82 0.15
CA ILE A 53 -17.86 12.14 -0.82
C ILE A 53 -17.19 12.84 -2.01
N ILE A 54 -17.37 12.27 -3.20
CA ILE A 54 -16.91 12.92 -4.43
C ILE A 54 -18.08 13.72 -5.00
N ASN A 55 -17.94 15.03 -4.97
CA ASN A 55 -18.80 15.95 -5.70
C ASN A 55 -18.06 16.28 -7.01
N GLU A 56 -18.65 15.90 -8.15
CA GLU A 56 -18.15 16.29 -9.48
C GLU A 56 -18.11 17.81 -9.66
#